data_AF-A0A1N7HMU0-F1
#
_entry.id   AF-A0A1N7HMU0-F1
#
_cell.length_a   1.000
_cell.length_b   1.000
_cell.length_c   1.000
_cell.angle_alpha   90.00
_cell.angle_beta   90.00
_cell.angle_gamma   90.00
#
_symmetry.space_group_name_H-M   'P 1'
#
loop_
_entity.id
_entity.type
_entity.pdbx_description
1 polymer ?
#
loop_
_entity_poly.entity_id
_entity_poly.type
_entity_poly.pdbx_seq_one_letter_code
_entity_poly.pdbx_strand_id
1 'polypeptide(L)'
;MTKAVRKITLSPSRDIPFDKLVLSQSNVRRIKAGVSVEELAEDIARRGLLQSLSVRPVLADDGTETGKFEIPVGGRRFQALSLLVKQKCLAKTPPIPCIVRDAASDILAEDDSLAESMHRVALHPLDQFRAFVALRDKGQSDAEIAAAFFVTPQIVKQRLKLASVAPALLEVYAEDGMTLEQLMAFTVNPDHARQVQVWDVIHSSWNKEPFQIRRMLTETSVRASDRRAVFVGVEAYEAAGGTMLHDLFQGDDGGWLEDPALLDRLVTEKLQAKAETVAVEGWKWIEVALDLPYGYSHGLRSLSGDPAPMTDDEGAAHAKLLAEYRALEEEYAGQDEIPDGIDTRLGVLETEMEKIETRPLIFDAEEIGRAGAFVTLDRYGALAVYRGYVRPEDEPVDVTAVQDGADPAVAGQGDDRDLTDGYDSAAHAGTVIMSGGQPIGGDLPEDEDDGALKPLPERLVMELTAHRTLALREAIGRSPDVALILLLLKLVTDTFRTSSASGSCLEASVRHVYMPAQASDLKDSVVAKLVDERHAPERSRGARR
;
A
#
# COMPACT_ATOMS: atom_id res chain seq x y z
N MET A 1 44.84 -69.46 -6.70
CA MET A 1 44.17 -69.65 -5.41
C MET A 1 43.05 -68.62 -5.29
N THR A 2 41.80 -69.06 -5.36
CA THR A 2 40.62 -68.21 -5.13
C THR A 2 40.57 -67.83 -3.66
N LYS A 3 40.72 -66.53 -3.34
CA LYS A 3 40.47 -66.00 -1.99
C LYS A 3 39.02 -66.38 -1.62
N ALA A 4 38.86 -67.26 -0.63
CA ALA A 4 37.55 -67.58 -0.10
C ALA A 4 36.89 -66.29 0.40
N VAL A 5 35.71 -65.96 -0.14
CA VAL A 5 34.92 -64.81 0.27
C VAL A 5 34.54 -65.02 1.74
N ARG A 6 35.08 -64.20 2.64
CA ARG A 6 34.69 -64.22 4.05
C ARG A 6 33.24 -63.75 4.15
N LYS A 7 32.36 -64.62 4.64
CA LYS A 7 30.96 -64.26 4.93
C LYS A 7 30.96 -63.33 6.15
N ILE A 8 30.20 -62.25 6.08
CA ILE A 8 30.03 -61.30 7.18
C ILE A 8 28.92 -61.83 8.10
N THR A 9 29.14 -61.78 9.42
CA THR A 9 28.13 -62.09 10.44
C THR A 9 27.56 -60.79 10.98
N LEU A 10 26.23 -60.65 10.98
CA LEU A 10 25.56 -59.46 11.52
C LEU A 10 25.43 -59.55 13.05
N SER A 11 25.48 -58.40 13.71
CA SER A 11 25.29 -58.28 15.15
C SER A 11 23.84 -58.67 15.55
N PRO A 12 23.65 -59.56 16.56
CA PRO A 12 22.32 -59.99 16.97
C PRO A 12 21.58 -58.91 17.78
N SER A 13 20.25 -58.86 17.64
CA SER A 13 19.37 -58.10 18.53
C SER A 13 19.12 -58.88 19.82
N ARG A 14 19.23 -58.22 20.97
CA ARG A 14 18.93 -58.80 22.29
C ARG A 14 18.26 -57.77 23.19
N ASP A 15 17.25 -58.20 23.92
CA ASP A 15 16.60 -57.40 24.95
C ASP A 15 17.44 -57.39 26.23
N ILE A 16 17.85 -56.20 26.68
CA ILE A 16 18.71 -56.02 27.84
C ILE A 16 17.97 -55.19 28.89
N PRO A 17 17.89 -55.66 30.16
CA PRO A 17 17.33 -54.88 31.26
C PRO A 17 18.02 -53.51 31.41
N PHE A 18 17.24 -52.45 31.58
CA PHE A 18 17.75 -51.07 31.66
C PHE A 18 18.84 -50.86 32.73
N ASP A 19 18.77 -51.56 33.86
CA ASP A 19 19.74 -51.51 34.96
C ASP A 19 21.13 -52.07 34.60
N LYS A 20 21.22 -52.84 33.51
CA LYS A 20 22.48 -53.40 33.00
C LYS A 20 23.15 -52.54 31.93
N LEU A 21 22.51 -51.43 31.53
CA LEU A 21 23.00 -50.51 30.51
C LEU A 21 23.74 -49.32 31.15
N VAL A 22 24.93 -49.00 30.64
CA VAL A 22 25.76 -47.90 31.11
C VAL A 22 26.14 -46.99 29.93
N LEU A 23 26.10 -45.68 30.11
CA LEU A 23 26.51 -44.73 29.08
C LEU A 23 28.04 -44.77 28.90
N SER A 24 28.51 -44.96 27.66
CA SER A 24 29.96 -44.90 27.38
C SER A 24 30.46 -43.44 27.38
N GLN A 25 31.71 -43.23 27.78
CA GLN A 25 32.37 -41.92 27.69
C GLN A 25 32.83 -41.58 26.25
N SER A 26 32.83 -42.55 25.33
CA SER A 26 33.30 -42.42 23.94
C SER A 26 32.30 -41.80 22.96
N ASN A 27 31.27 -41.09 23.45
CA ASN A 27 30.31 -40.41 22.57
C ASN A 27 30.95 -39.16 21.92
N VAL A 28 31.05 -39.16 20.60
CA VAL A 28 31.71 -38.09 19.82
C VAL A 28 30.86 -36.81 19.76
N ARG A 29 29.53 -36.91 19.94
CA ARG A 29 28.61 -35.76 19.83
C ARG A 29 28.57 -34.96 21.14
N ARG A 30 29.45 -33.97 21.27
CA ARG A 30 29.56 -33.07 22.45
C ARG A 30 28.60 -31.87 22.41
N ILE A 31 28.18 -31.44 21.22
CA ILE A 31 27.26 -30.31 21.02
C ILE A 31 25.81 -30.82 21.07
N LYS A 32 25.01 -30.29 21.98
CA LYS A 32 23.58 -30.60 22.11
C LYS A 32 22.75 -29.85 21.05
N ALA A 33 22.86 -30.26 19.78
CA ALA A 33 22.03 -29.75 18.70
C ALA A 33 20.89 -30.74 18.35
N GLY A 34 19.66 -30.25 18.27
CA GLY A 34 18.44 -30.98 17.89
C GLY A 34 17.37 -31.06 18.99
N VAL A 35 16.39 -31.95 18.81
CA VAL A 35 15.28 -32.27 19.75
C VAL A 35 15.78 -32.34 21.20
N SER A 36 15.00 -31.93 22.19
CA SER A 36 15.42 -32.05 23.60
C SER A 36 15.40 -33.52 24.07
N VAL A 37 15.92 -33.81 25.27
CA VAL A 37 15.83 -35.18 25.84
C VAL A 37 14.39 -35.46 26.29
N GLU A 38 13.70 -34.41 26.71
CA GLU A 38 12.33 -34.37 27.19
C GLU A 38 11.35 -34.67 26.04
N GLU A 39 11.47 -33.95 24.91
CA GLU A 39 10.69 -34.23 23.69
C GLU A 39 10.94 -35.65 23.17
N LEU A 40 12.19 -36.11 23.21
CA LEU A 40 12.52 -37.49 22.82
C LEU A 40 11.90 -38.53 23.78
N ALA A 41 11.77 -38.21 25.06
CA ALA A 41 11.11 -39.08 26.03
C ALA A 41 9.60 -39.16 25.77
N GLU A 42 8.94 -38.04 25.47
CA GLU A 42 7.53 -38.01 25.07
C GLU A 42 7.30 -38.77 23.76
N ASP A 43 8.20 -38.63 22.78
CA ASP A 43 8.15 -39.38 21.53
C ASP A 43 8.23 -40.90 21.77
N ILE A 44 9.17 -41.34 22.61
CA ILE A 44 9.31 -42.75 22.99
C ILE A 44 8.08 -43.23 23.77
N ALA A 45 7.51 -42.42 24.66
CA ALA A 45 6.30 -42.78 25.39
C ALA A 45 5.10 -42.99 24.44
N ARG A 46 5.02 -42.20 23.36
CA ARG A 46 3.94 -42.27 22.38
C ARG A 46 4.12 -43.39 21.35
N ARG A 47 5.34 -43.58 20.83
CA ARG A 47 5.62 -44.44 19.66
C ARG A 47 6.49 -45.67 19.98
N GLY A 48 7.05 -45.74 21.18
CA GLY A 48 8.08 -46.71 21.53
C GLY A 48 9.45 -46.37 20.95
N LEU A 49 10.41 -47.26 21.17
CA LEU A 49 11.79 -47.08 20.71
C LEU A 49 11.94 -47.49 19.24
N LEU A 50 11.88 -46.53 18.32
CA LEU A 50 11.98 -46.77 16.86
C LEU A 50 13.39 -47.16 16.38
N GLN A 51 14.44 -46.76 17.11
CA GLN A 51 15.83 -47.10 16.79
C GLN A 51 16.50 -47.71 18.03
N SER A 52 16.93 -48.96 17.92
CA SER A 52 17.61 -49.70 18.98
C SER A 52 18.93 -49.04 19.42
N LEU A 53 19.38 -49.36 20.64
CA LEU A 53 20.68 -48.93 21.15
C LEU A 53 21.77 -49.89 20.64
N SER A 54 22.92 -49.36 20.21
CA SER A 54 24.09 -50.20 19.92
C SER A 54 24.92 -50.30 21.20
N VAL A 55 25.22 -51.52 21.61
CA VAL A 55 25.87 -51.79 22.90
C VAL A 55 27.06 -52.72 22.76
N ARG A 56 28.06 -52.58 23.64
CA ARG A 56 29.19 -53.52 23.77
C ARG A 56 29.17 -54.15 25.17
N PRO A 57 29.48 -55.44 25.33
CA PRO A 57 29.67 -56.04 26.65
C PRO A 57 30.86 -55.39 27.36
N VAL A 58 30.71 -55.11 28.66
CA VAL A 58 31.81 -54.65 29.50
C VAL A 58 32.55 -55.90 30.01
N LEU A 59 33.83 -56.01 29.67
CA LEU A 59 34.70 -57.09 30.12
C LEU A 59 35.35 -56.72 31.47
N ALA A 60 35.51 -57.70 32.36
CA ALA A 60 36.32 -57.58 33.56
C ALA A 60 37.81 -57.69 33.23
N ASP A 61 38.68 -57.38 34.20
CA ASP A 61 40.15 -57.43 34.03
C ASP A 61 40.68 -58.84 33.66
N ASP A 62 39.86 -59.88 33.87
CA ASP A 62 40.12 -61.28 33.50
C ASP A 62 39.56 -61.68 32.11
N GLY A 63 38.96 -60.73 31.37
CA GLY A 63 38.35 -60.96 30.06
C GLY A 63 36.95 -61.59 30.10
N THR A 64 36.34 -61.78 31.28
CA THR A 64 34.99 -62.32 31.40
C THR A 64 33.92 -61.22 31.25
N GLU A 65 32.77 -61.55 30.65
CA GLU A 65 31.67 -60.60 30.55
C GLU A 65 31.05 -60.31 31.93
N THR A 66 31.10 -59.05 32.36
CA THR A 66 30.52 -58.61 33.66
C THR A 66 28.99 -58.66 33.71
N GLY A 67 28.35 -58.96 32.58
CA GLY A 67 26.89 -58.88 32.40
C GLY A 67 26.34 -57.45 32.28
N LYS A 68 27.21 -56.43 32.25
CA LYS A 68 26.87 -55.04 31.95
C LYS A 68 27.24 -54.69 30.50
N PHE A 69 26.54 -53.72 29.95
CA PHE A 69 26.72 -53.28 28.56
C PHE A 69 26.93 -51.78 28.51
N GLU A 70 27.98 -51.34 27.83
CA GLU A 70 28.19 -49.93 27.55
C GLU A 70 27.48 -49.51 26.26
N ILE A 71 27.07 -48.24 26.19
CA ILE A 71 26.36 -47.66 25.04
C ILE A 71 27.26 -46.63 24.35
N PRO A 72 27.99 -47.00 23.28
CA PRO A 72 28.72 -46.06 22.43
C PRO A 72 27.80 -45.18 21.57
N VAL A 73 26.66 -45.74 21.11
CA VAL A 73 25.74 -45.08 20.16
C VAL A 73 24.31 -45.10 20.69
N GLY A 74 23.67 -43.93 20.71
CA GLY A 74 22.30 -43.78 21.21
C GLY A 74 22.18 -43.20 22.63
N GLY A 75 23.22 -42.49 23.11
CA GLY A 75 23.22 -41.93 24.46
C GLY A 75 22.03 -41.02 24.80
N ARG A 76 21.52 -40.26 23.83
CA ARG A 76 20.31 -39.43 24.01
C ARG A 76 19.04 -40.26 24.23
N ARG A 77 18.89 -41.37 23.50
CA ARG A 77 17.77 -42.31 23.67
C ARG A 77 17.83 -42.98 25.04
N PHE A 78 19.04 -43.34 25.50
CA PHE A 78 19.23 -43.85 26.86
C PHE A 78 18.85 -42.82 27.94
N GLN A 79 19.23 -41.56 27.77
CA GLN A 79 18.83 -40.48 28.69
C GLN A 79 17.32 -40.25 28.71
N ALA A 80 16.65 -40.29 27.55
CA ALA A 80 15.20 -40.19 27.45
C ALA A 80 14.49 -41.36 28.13
N LEU A 81 14.98 -42.60 27.95
CA LEU A 81 14.50 -43.77 28.68
C LEU A 81 14.72 -43.61 30.20
N SER A 82 15.88 -43.09 30.61
CA SER A 82 16.16 -42.79 32.03
C SER A 82 15.17 -41.79 32.61
N LEU A 83 14.80 -40.75 31.84
CA LEU A 83 13.78 -39.78 32.22
C LEU A 83 12.42 -40.45 32.44
N LEU A 84 11.98 -41.31 31.51
CA LEU A 84 10.71 -42.05 31.61
C LEU A 84 10.66 -42.99 32.83
N VAL A 85 11.78 -43.65 33.16
CA VAL A 85 11.90 -44.48 34.38
C VAL A 85 11.78 -43.62 35.64
N LYS A 86 12.44 -42.45 35.66
CA LYS A 86 12.35 -41.50 36.80
C LYS A 86 10.94 -40.94 36.97
N GLN A 87 10.25 -40.65 35.87
CA GLN A 87 8.85 -40.20 35.84
C GLN A 87 7.84 -41.32 36.16
N LYS A 88 8.31 -42.58 36.31
CA LYS A 88 7.48 -43.78 36.52
C LYS A 88 6.53 -44.11 35.36
N CYS A 89 6.77 -43.54 34.19
CA CYS A 89 6.07 -43.89 32.95
C CYS A 89 6.58 -45.21 32.35
N LEU A 90 7.78 -45.65 32.76
CA LEU A 90 8.39 -46.93 32.40
C LEU A 90 8.77 -47.71 33.67
N ALA A 91 8.74 -49.04 33.62
CA ALA A 91 9.17 -49.89 34.73
C ALA A 91 10.63 -49.60 35.13
N LYS A 92 11.09 -50.08 36.29
CA LYS A 92 12.49 -49.86 36.72
C LYS A 92 13.51 -50.65 35.91
N THR A 93 13.13 -51.82 35.42
CA THR A 93 14.00 -52.77 34.69
C THR A 93 13.31 -53.30 33.41
N PRO A 94 12.84 -52.43 32.51
CA PRO A 94 12.22 -52.85 31.27
C PRO A 94 13.26 -53.54 30.37
N PRO A 95 12.86 -54.57 29.61
CA PRO A 95 13.68 -55.06 28.52
C PRO A 95 13.80 -53.99 27.43
N ILE A 96 15.02 -53.55 27.11
CA ILE A 96 15.30 -52.58 26.04
C ILE A 96 15.92 -53.31 24.85
N PRO A 97 15.38 -53.15 23.62
CA PRO A 97 15.95 -53.80 22.45
C PRO A 97 17.28 -53.15 22.06
N CYS A 98 18.36 -53.95 22.09
CA CYS A 98 19.72 -53.52 21.82
C CYS A 98 20.37 -54.38 20.72
N ILE A 99 21.26 -53.79 19.94
CA ILE A 99 22.14 -54.50 18.99
C ILE A 99 23.48 -54.70 19.68
N VAL A 100 23.85 -55.95 19.93
CA VAL A 100 25.07 -56.29 20.66
C VAL A 100 26.24 -56.42 19.69
N ARG A 101 27.22 -55.53 19.80
CA ARG A 101 28.47 -55.60 19.05
C ARG A 101 29.42 -56.61 19.69
N ASP A 102 30.22 -57.26 18.85
CA ASP A 102 31.20 -58.24 19.29
C ASP A 102 32.30 -57.57 20.12
N ALA A 103 32.61 -58.14 21.28
CA ALA A 103 33.67 -57.68 22.17
C ALA A 103 35.06 -57.83 21.52
N ALA A 104 35.21 -58.80 20.61
CA ALA A 104 36.46 -59.10 19.90
C ALA A 104 36.63 -58.30 18.60
N SER A 105 35.75 -57.32 18.32
CA SER A 105 35.84 -56.48 17.14
C SER A 105 37.01 -55.49 17.25
N ASP A 106 37.89 -55.46 16.25
CA ASP A 106 39.00 -54.49 16.13
C ASP A 106 38.51 -53.03 15.95
N ILE A 107 37.22 -52.84 15.67
CA ILE A 107 36.60 -51.52 15.50
C ILE A 107 36.38 -50.87 16.87
N LEU A 108 36.90 -49.65 17.04
CA LEU A 108 36.79 -48.87 18.27
C LEU A 108 35.36 -48.36 18.50
N ALA A 109 35.04 -48.07 19.77
CA ALA A 109 33.73 -47.50 20.14
C ALA A 109 33.51 -46.10 19.56
N GLU A 110 34.56 -45.29 19.42
CA GLU A 110 34.48 -43.97 18.77
C GLU A 110 34.13 -44.07 17.29
N ASP A 111 34.70 -45.06 16.57
CA ASP A 111 34.47 -45.26 15.14
C ASP A 111 33.01 -45.60 14.84
N ASP A 112 32.38 -46.44 15.66
CA ASP A 112 30.95 -46.75 15.52
C ASP A 112 30.05 -45.54 15.77
N SER A 113 30.42 -44.71 16.77
CA SER A 113 29.70 -43.47 17.11
C SER A 113 29.81 -42.43 16.00
N LEU A 114 31.01 -42.30 15.43
CA LEU A 114 31.30 -41.40 14.31
C LEU A 114 30.61 -41.89 13.03
N ALA A 115 30.69 -43.18 12.71
CA ALA A 115 30.07 -43.75 11.53
C ALA A 115 28.54 -43.60 11.56
N GLU A 116 27.88 -43.86 12.69
CA GLU A 116 26.42 -43.67 12.79
C GLU A 116 26.03 -42.19 12.64
N SER A 117 26.84 -41.28 13.18
CA SER A 117 26.60 -39.84 13.08
C SER A 117 26.85 -39.32 11.66
N MET A 118 27.89 -39.79 10.98
CA MET A 118 28.30 -39.35 9.63
C MET A 118 27.38 -39.90 8.53
N HIS A 119 26.97 -41.16 8.62
CA HIS A 119 26.11 -41.78 7.61
C HIS A 119 24.63 -41.42 7.77
N ARG A 120 24.28 -40.60 8.78
CA ARG A 120 22.92 -40.10 8.95
C ARG A 120 22.64 -39.00 7.93
N VAL A 121 22.06 -39.39 6.79
CA VAL A 121 21.49 -38.44 5.84
C VAL A 121 20.18 -37.91 6.41
N ALA A 122 20.12 -36.59 6.63
CA ALA A 122 18.89 -35.95 7.06
C ALA A 122 17.84 -36.08 5.95
N LEU A 123 16.58 -36.27 6.33
CA LEU A 123 15.47 -36.26 5.38
C LEU A 123 15.47 -34.92 4.64
N HIS A 124 15.36 -34.95 3.31
CA HIS A 124 15.30 -33.72 2.53
C HIS A 124 14.07 -32.90 2.96
N PRO A 125 14.16 -31.56 3.10
CA PRO A 125 13.02 -30.75 3.53
C PRO A 125 11.76 -30.99 2.71
N LEU A 126 11.90 -31.18 1.38
CA LEU A 126 10.75 -31.47 0.51
C LEU A 126 9.99 -32.74 0.92
N ASP A 127 10.68 -33.79 1.35
CA ASP A 127 10.04 -35.03 1.79
C ASP A 127 9.25 -34.82 3.08
N GLN A 128 9.74 -33.93 3.96
CA GLN A 128 8.98 -33.51 5.13
C GLN A 128 7.69 -32.78 4.73
N PHE A 129 7.73 -31.94 3.70
CA PHE A 129 6.56 -31.19 3.22
C PHE A 129 5.51 -32.15 2.66
N ARG A 130 5.95 -33.09 1.80
CA ARG A 130 5.12 -34.15 1.23
C ARG A 130 4.52 -35.06 2.31
N ALA A 131 5.29 -35.38 3.35
CA ALA A 131 4.78 -36.15 4.49
C ALA A 131 3.66 -35.42 5.24
N PHE A 132 3.76 -34.11 5.42
CA PHE A 132 2.71 -33.32 6.11
C PHE A 132 1.44 -33.23 5.26
N VAL A 133 1.56 -33.06 3.94
CA VAL A 133 0.42 -33.13 3.01
C VAL A 133 -0.26 -34.50 3.10
N ALA A 134 0.51 -35.59 3.03
CA ALA A 134 -0.04 -36.95 3.09
C ALA A 134 -0.75 -37.25 4.43
N LEU A 135 -0.37 -36.59 5.54
CA LEU A 135 -1.07 -36.72 6.82
C LEU A 135 -2.35 -35.90 6.87
N ARG A 136 -2.34 -34.69 6.29
CA ARG A 136 -3.53 -33.86 6.12
C ARG A 136 -4.57 -34.56 5.25
N ASP A 137 -4.14 -35.18 4.15
CA ASP A 137 -5.01 -35.94 3.24
C ASP A 137 -5.63 -37.19 3.90
N LYS A 138 -4.97 -37.72 4.95
CA LYS A 138 -5.51 -38.79 5.80
C LYS A 138 -6.48 -38.29 6.88
N GLY A 139 -6.81 -36.99 6.88
CA GLY A 139 -7.78 -36.38 7.79
C GLY A 139 -7.21 -35.89 9.12
N GLN A 140 -5.88 -35.85 9.29
CA GLN A 140 -5.29 -35.25 10.48
C GLN A 140 -5.34 -33.72 10.42
N SER A 141 -5.71 -33.07 11.51
CA SER A 141 -5.68 -31.62 11.64
C SER A 141 -4.26 -31.08 11.82
N ASP A 142 -4.05 -29.80 11.48
CA ASP A 142 -2.76 -29.12 11.67
C ASP A 142 -2.25 -29.22 13.12
N ALA A 143 -3.15 -29.17 14.10
CA ALA A 143 -2.83 -29.28 15.53
C ALA A 143 -2.38 -30.69 15.92
N GLU A 144 -3.01 -31.73 15.37
CA GLU A 144 -2.61 -33.12 15.60
C GLU A 144 -1.27 -33.44 14.95
N ILE A 145 -1.03 -32.92 13.74
CA ILE A 145 0.26 -33.02 13.05
C ILE A 145 1.33 -32.30 13.88
N ALA A 146 1.05 -31.08 14.34
CA ALA A 146 1.97 -30.29 15.17
C ALA A 146 2.38 -31.04 16.45
N ALA A 147 1.39 -31.53 17.20
CA ALA A 147 1.61 -32.33 18.40
C ALA A 147 2.38 -33.63 18.09
N ALA A 148 2.10 -34.26 16.95
CA ALA A 148 2.77 -35.49 16.56
C ALA A 148 4.25 -35.30 16.27
N PHE A 149 4.66 -34.16 15.70
CA PHE A 149 6.05 -33.91 15.32
C PHE A 149 6.79 -32.96 16.27
N PHE A 150 6.18 -32.59 17.40
CA PHE A 150 6.75 -31.63 18.36
C PHE A 150 7.11 -30.29 17.70
N VAL A 151 6.23 -29.80 16.83
CA VAL A 151 6.37 -28.50 16.16
C VAL A 151 5.15 -27.64 16.45
N THR A 152 5.23 -26.34 16.18
CA THR A 152 4.07 -25.46 16.31
C THR A 152 3.10 -25.65 15.14
N PRO A 153 1.79 -25.39 15.32
CA PRO A 153 0.83 -25.38 14.21
C PRO A 153 1.23 -24.44 13.07
N GLN A 154 1.93 -23.34 13.39
CA GLN A 154 2.47 -22.41 12.39
C GLN A 154 3.51 -23.08 11.48
N ILE A 155 4.41 -23.90 12.04
CA ILE A 155 5.38 -24.67 11.23
C ILE A 155 4.65 -25.62 10.29
N VAL A 156 3.58 -26.29 10.75
CA VAL A 156 2.78 -27.17 9.88
C VAL A 156 2.17 -26.38 8.71
N LYS A 157 1.54 -25.23 8.98
CA LYS A 157 1.00 -24.35 7.94
C LYS A 157 2.06 -23.89 6.94
N GLN A 158 3.23 -23.48 7.42
CA GLN A 158 4.35 -23.08 6.57
C GLN A 158 4.82 -24.23 5.66
N ARG A 159 4.95 -25.44 6.21
CA ARG A 159 5.37 -26.63 5.46
C ARG A 159 4.33 -27.03 4.41
N LEU A 160 3.04 -26.96 4.75
CA LEU A 160 1.95 -27.18 3.80
C LEU A 160 1.92 -26.13 2.68
N LYS A 161 2.19 -24.86 3.01
CA LYS A 161 2.27 -23.77 2.03
C LYS A 161 3.45 -23.94 1.06
N LEU A 162 4.60 -24.42 1.53
CA LEU A 162 5.73 -24.77 0.67
C LEU A 162 5.39 -25.95 -0.25
N ALA A 163 4.63 -26.93 0.25
CA ALA A 163 4.19 -28.06 -0.55
C ALA A 163 3.20 -27.69 -1.67
N SER A 164 2.53 -26.52 -1.57
CA SER A 164 1.56 -26.06 -2.58
C SER A 164 2.20 -25.30 -3.75
N VAL A 165 3.51 -25.09 -3.76
CA VAL A 165 4.23 -24.50 -4.89
C VAL A 165 4.15 -25.42 -6.11
N ALA A 166 4.24 -24.85 -7.32
CA ALA A 166 4.19 -25.57 -8.59
C ALA A 166 5.10 -26.82 -8.57
N PRO A 167 4.60 -28.00 -8.97
CA PRO A 167 5.37 -29.24 -8.93
C PRO A 167 6.72 -29.16 -9.66
N ALA A 168 6.80 -28.43 -10.77
CA ALA A 168 8.04 -28.22 -11.51
C ALA A 168 9.12 -27.52 -10.67
N LEU A 169 8.73 -26.55 -9.84
CA LEU A 169 9.66 -25.84 -8.94
C LEU A 169 10.08 -26.71 -7.76
N LEU A 170 9.20 -27.59 -7.27
CA LEU A 170 9.53 -28.55 -6.23
C LEU A 170 10.59 -29.55 -6.71
N GLU A 171 10.53 -30.00 -7.96
CA GLU A 171 11.57 -30.87 -8.54
C GLU A 171 12.91 -30.13 -8.68
N VAL A 172 12.90 -28.89 -9.15
CA VAL A 172 14.11 -28.05 -9.19
C VAL A 172 14.71 -27.84 -7.79
N TYR A 173 13.88 -27.68 -6.76
CA TYR A 173 14.33 -27.64 -5.37
C TYR A 173 14.89 -28.98 -4.89
N ALA A 174 14.31 -30.11 -5.30
CA ALA A 174 14.81 -31.44 -4.97
C ALA A 174 16.19 -31.74 -5.58
N GLU A 175 16.49 -31.13 -6.72
CA GLU A 175 17.78 -31.22 -7.43
C GLU A 175 18.81 -30.17 -6.96
N ASP A 176 18.57 -29.52 -5.81
CA ASP A 176 19.41 -28.43 -5.27
C ASP A 176 19.56 -27.22 -6.22
N GLY A 177 18.64 -27.07 -7.18
CA GLY A 177 18.64 -25.99 -8.18
C GLY A 177 18.11 -24.64 -7.66
N MET A 178 17.50 -24.62 -6.47
CA MET A 178 17.06 -23.41 -5.78
C MET A 178 17.22 -23.53 -4.26
N THR A 179 17.31 -22.40 -3.57
CA THR A 179 17.37 -22.36 -2.10
C THR A 179 15.98 -22.40 -1.47
N LEU A 180 15.91 -22.72 -0.17
CA LEU A 180 14.65 -22.69 0.57
C LEU A 180 14.01 -21.29 0.59
N GLU A 181 14.82 -20.23 0.70
CA GLU A 181 14.33 -18.84 0.71
C GLU A 181 13.72 -18.44 -0.63
N GLN A 182 14.30 -18.92 -1.74
CA GLN A 182 13.73 -18.73 -3.08
C GLN A 182 12.40 -19.47 -3.21
N LEU A 183 12.31 -20.71 -2.72
CA LEU A 183 11.06 -21.46 -2.71
C LEU A 183 9.97 -20.78 -1.87
N MET A 184 10.34 -20.23 -0.71
CA MET A 184 9.43 -19.44 0.14
C MET A 184 8.86 -18.23 -0.61
N ALA A 185 9.66 -17.53 -1.41
CA ALA A 185 9.19 -16.40 -2.22
C ALA A 185 8.10 -16.80 -3.23
N PHE A 186 8.16 -18.00 -3.81
CA PHE A 186 7.12 -18.48 -4.73
C PHE A 186 5.77 -18.74 -4.05
N THR A 187 5.72 -18.83 -2.73
CA THR A 187 4.46 -19.07 -2.01
C THR A 187 3.52 -17.87 -1.95
N VAL A 188 4.01 -16.67 -2.28
CA VAL A 188 3.23 -15.42 -2.24
C VAL A 188 2.05 -15.45 -3.21
N ASN A 189 2.26 -15.98 -4.43
CA ASN A 189 1.22 -16.11 -5.44
C ASN A 189 0.94 -17.61 -5.68
N PRO A 190 -0.31 -18.09 -5.50
CA PRO A 190 -0.65 -19.51 -5.67
C PRO A 190 -0.74 -19.97 -7.14
N ASP A 191 -0.72 -19.07 -8.12
CA ASP A 191 -0.80 -19.43 -9.54
C ASP A 191 0.47 -20.14 -10.02
N HIS A 192 0.35 -21.45 -10.25
CA HIS A 192 1.45 -22.29 -10.72
C HIS A 192 1.98 -21.88 -12.09
N ALA A 193 1.14 -21.38 -12.99
CA ALA A 193 1.57 -20.95 -14.32
C ALA A 193 2.45 -19.69 -14.20
N ARG A 194 2.03 -18.72 -13.39
CA ARG A 194 2.82 -17.52 -13.10
C ARG A 194 4.12 -17.85 -12.37
N GLN A 195 4.10 -18.77 -11.42
CA GLN A 195 5.31 -19.23 -10.72
C GLN A 195 6.35 -19.80 -11.69
N VAL A 196 5.94 -20.71 -12.59
CA VAL A 196 6.84 -21.31 -13.59
C VAL A 196 7.36 -20.24 -14.55
N GLN A 197 6.50 -19.35 -15.03
CA GLN A 197 6.90 -18.24 -15.91
C GLN A 197 7.97 -17.35 -15.25
N VAL A 198 7.80 -17.00 -13.97
CA VAL A 198 8.78 -16.18 -13.23
C VAL A 198 10.10 -16.95 -13.08
N TRP A 199 10.05 -18.25 -12.80
CA TRP A 199 11.25 -19.08 -12.72
C TRP A 199 12.00 -19.18 -14.05
N ASP A 200 11.31 -19.36 -15.17
CA ASP A 200 11.92 -19.42 -16.50
C ASP A 200 12.73 -18.16 -16.84
N VAL A 201 12.26 -17.00 -16.38
CA VAL A 201 12.97 -15.72 -16.55
C VAL A 201 14.15 -15.59 -15.57
N ILE A 202 14.00 -16.04 -14.33
CA ILE A 202 15.00 -15.81 -13.26
C ILE A 202 16.08 -16.90 -13.23
N HIS A 203 15.80 -18.13 -13.64
CA HIS A 203 16.75 -19.25 -13.48
C HIS A 203 18.08 -19.02 -14.21
N SER A 204 18.05 -18.32 -15.35
CA SER A 204 19.26 -17.95 -16.10
C SER A 204 19.84 -16.59 -15.69
N SER A 205 19.17 -15.85 -14.82
CA SER A 205 19.61 -14.53 -14.38
C SER A 205 20.69 -14.63 -13.29
N TRP A 206 21.44 -13.55 -13.12
CA TRP A 206 22.41 -13.40 -12.04
C TRP A 206 21.75 -12.99 -10.71
N ASN A 207 20.55 -12.42 -10.76
CA ASN A 207 19.82 -11.93 -9.59
C ASN A 207 18.61 -12.83 -9.31
N LYS A 208 18.81 -13.77 -8.38
CA LYS A 208 17.82 -14.76 -7.95
C LYS A 208 17.38 -14.51 -6.50
N GLU A 209 17.48 -13.27 -6.05
CA GLU A 209 17.16 -12.92 -4.68
C GLU A 209 15.66 -13.08 -4.42
N PRO A 210 15.25 -13.56 -3.22
CA PRO A 210 13.84 -13.76 -2.87
C PRO A 210 12.97 -12.52 -3.10
N PHE A 211 13.49 -11.32 -2.83
CA PHE A 211 12.79 -10.06 -3.07
C PHE A 211 12.41 -9.87 -4.55
N GLN A 212 13.32 -10.21 -5.48
CA GLN A 212 13.07 -10.07 -6.91
C GLN A 212 11.99 -11.05 -7.38
N ILE A 213 12.02 -12.28 -6.88
CA ILE A 213 10.99 -13.30 -7.16
C ILE A 213 9.62 -12.78 -6.73
N ARG A 214 9.49 -12.28 -5.50
CA ARG A 214 8.22 -11.73 -4.98
C ARG A 214 7.72 -10.56 -5.82
N ARG A 215 8.61 -9.60 -6.12
CA ARG A 215 8.27 -8.44 -6.94
C ARG A 215 7.69 -8.84 -8.29
N MET A 216 8.28 -9.84 -8.95
CA MET A 216 7.78 -10.33 -10.24
C MET A 216 6.44 -11.07 -10.07
N LEU A 217 6.26 -11.85 -9.01
CA LEU A 217 5.00 -12.57 -8.75
C LEU A 217 3.82 -11.63 -8.45
N THR A 218 4.08 -10.46 -7.86
CA THR A 218 3.05 -9.49 -7.45
C THR A 218 2.98 -8.26 -8.37
N GLU A 219 3.64 -8.29 -9.52
CA GLU A 219 3.71 -7.14 -10.45
C GLU A 219 2.34 -6.71 -10.98
N THR A 220 1.43 -7.67 -11.16
CA THR A 220 0.05 -7.44 -11.63
C THR A 220 -0.92 -7.17 -10.48
N SER A 221 -0.45 -7.15 -9.24
CA SER A 221 -1.27 -6.98 -8.04
C SER A 221 -1.03 -5.62 -7.40
N VAL A 222 -2.00 -5.13 -6.64
CA VAL A 222 -1.91 -3.82 -5.97
C VAL A 222 -1.58 -4.03 -4.49
N ARG A 223 -0.64 -3.27 -3.92
CA ARG A 223 -0.34 -3.36 -2.48
C ARG A 223 -1.52 -2.85 -1.64
N ALA A 224 -1.75 -3.44 -0.47
CA ALA A 224 -2.77 -2.97 0.47
C ALA A 224 -2.52 -1.52 0.95
N SER A 225 -1.27 -1.05 0.92
CA SER A 225 -0.88 0.33 1.23
C SER A 225 -1.06 1.31 0.07
N ASP A 226 -1.49 0.87 -1.12
CA ASP A 226 -1.88 1.78 -2.20
C ASP A 226 -3.05 2.65 -1.75
N ARG A 227 -2.99 3.95 -2.03
CA ARG A 227 -4.03 4.93 -1.69
C ARG A 227 -5.44 4.51 -2.14
N ARG A 228 -5.56 3.79 -3.25
CA ARG A 228 -6.83 3.24 -3.75
C ARG A 228 -7.35 2.13 -2.84
N ALA A 229 -6.47 1.23 -2.40
CA ALA A 229 -6.80 0.13 -1.51
C ALA A 229 -7.17 0.64 -0.11
N VAL A 230 -6.45 1.65 0.39
CA VAL A 230 -6.78 2.35 1.64
C VAL A 230 -8.14 3.05 1.55
N PHE A 231 -8.40 3.75 0.44
CA PHE A 231 -9.67 4.46 0.24
C PHE A 231 -10.87 3.50 0.21
N VAL A 232 -10.78 2.39 -0.51
CA VAL A 232 -11.86 1.39 -0.57
C VAL A 232 -11.98 0.66 0.76
N GLY A 233 -10.85 0.22 1.31
CA GLY A 233 -10.73 -0.65 2.48
C GLY A 233 -10.69 -2.13 2.09
N VAL A 234 -9.85 -2.91 2.77
CA VAL A 234 -9.67 -4.36 2.48
C VAL A 234 -10.98 -5.12 2.67
N GLU A 235 -11.74 -4.84 3.73
CA GLU A 235 -13.03 -5.48 4.01
C GLU A 235 -14.05 -5.27 2.88
N ALA A 236 -14.11 -4.07 2.31
CA ALA A 236 -15.01 -3.75 1.20
C ALA A 236 -14.60 -4.46 -0.09
N TYR A 237 -13.28 -4.58 -0.33
CA TYR A 237 -12.74 -5.31 -1.47
C TYR A 237 -13.02 -6.81 -1.37
N GLU A 238 -12.82 -7.43 -0.19
CA GLU A 238 -13.17 -8.83 0.06
C GLU A 238 -14.68 -9.08 -0.04
N ALA A 239 -15.51 -8.16 0.48
CA ALA A 239 -16.96 -8.25 0.36
C ALA A 239 -17.45 -8.19 -1.09
N ALA A 240 -16.71 -7.51 -1.97
CA ALA A 240 -16.94 -7.48 -3.42
C ALA A 240 -16.41 -8.73 -4.16
N GLY A 241 -15.87 -9.72 -3.45
CA GLY A 241 -15.31 -10.95 -4.00
C GLY A 241 -13.82 -10.86 -4.37
N GLY A 242 -13.13 -9.80 -3.95
CA GLY A 242 -11.71 -9.63 -4.16
C GLY A 242 -10.87 -10.62 -3.34
N THR A 243 -9.79 -11.13 -3.94
CA THR A 243 -8.86 -12.05 -3.26
C THR A 243 -7.60 -11.30 -2.82
N MET A 244 -7.18 -11.57 -1.58
CA MET A 244 -5.95 -11.07 -0.99
C MET A 244 -4.86 -12.14 -1.06
N LEU A 245 -3.66 -11.72 -1.49
CA LEU A 245 -2.44 -12.49 -1.42
C LEU A 245 -1.66 -12.07 -0.18
N HIS A 246 -1.25 -13.04 0.62
CA HIS A 246 -0.46 -12.82 1.83
C HIS A 246 0.83 -13.62 1.81
N ASP A 247 1.89 -12.99 2.33
CA ASP A 247 3.15 -13.68 2.57
C ASP A 247 3.15 -14.29 3.97
N LEU A 248 3.21 -15.63 4.04
CA LEU A 248 3.23 -16.34 5.31
C LEU A 248 4.60 -16.33 6.00
N PHE A 249 5.66 -15.94 5.28
CA PHE A 249 7.05 -16.07 5.72
C PHE A 249 7.72 -14.73 6.09
N GLN A 250 7.18 -13.60 5.63
CA GLN A 250 7.65 -12.26 6.00
C GLN A 250 6.46 -11.31 6.16
N GLY A 251 6.65 -10.22 6.91
CA GLY A 251 5.64 -9.15 6.97
C GLY A 251 5.42 -8.54 5.58
N ASP A 252 4.17 -8.41 5.17
CA ASP A 252 3.75 -7.99 3.83
C ASP A 252 2.98 -6.66 3.81
N ASP A 253 3.03 -5.89 4.91
CA ASP A 253 2.36 -4.59 5.07
C ASP A 253 0.86 -4.64 4.70
N GLY A 254 0.19 -5.77 5.00
CA GLY A 254 -1.23 -5.97 4.69
C GLY A 254 -1.50 -6.72 3.39
N GLY A 255 -0.47 -7.14 2.66
CA GLY A 255 -0.56 -8.02 1.50
C GLY A 255 -0.84 -7.31 0.17
N TRP A 256 -1.31 -8.09 -0.81
CA TRP A 256 -1.60 -7.61 -2.17
C TRP A 256 -3.01 -7.99 -2.62
N LEU A 257 -3.69 -7.06 -3.25
CA LEU A 257 -4.98 -7.23 -3.91
C LEU A 257 -4.73 -7.82 -5.30
N GLU A 258 -5.30 -9.00 -5.56
CA GLU A 258 -5.05 -9.76 -6.79
C GLU A 258 -5.70 -9.15 -8.04
N ASP A 259 -6.83 -8.45 -7.90
CA ASP A 259 -7.63 -7.90 -9.01
C ASP A 259 -7.62 -6.36 -8.99
N PRO A 260 -6.71 -5.71 -9.74
CA PRO A 260 -6.70 -4.26 -9.89
C PRO A 260 -7.96 -3.69 -10.55
N ALA A 261 -8.62 -4.43 -11.43
CA ALA A 261 -9.77 -3.95 -12.16
C ALA A 261 -11.03 -3.89 -11.27
N LEU A 262 -11.17 -4.85 -10.35
CA LEU A 262 -12.17 -4.77 -9.29
C LEU A 262 -11.89 -3.58 -8.38
N LEU A 263 -10.63 -3.37 -7.97
CA LEU A 263 -10.26 -2.23 -7.14
C LEU A 263 -10.62 -0.91 -7.81
N ASP A 264 -10.22 -0.71 -9.08
CA ASP A 264 -10.50 0.52 -9.82
C ASP A 264 -12.01 0.79 -9.91
N ARG A 265 -12.82 -0.24 -10.16
CA ARG A 265 -14.29 -0.12 -10.17
C ARG A 265 -14.84 0.33 -8.82
N LEU A 266 -14.41 -0.29 -7.72
CA LEU A 266 -14.86 0.07 -6.37
C LEU A 266 -14.44 1.48 -5.98
N VAL A 267 -13.24 1.92 -6.39
CA VAL A 267 -12.78 3.30 -6.17
C VAL A 267 -13.69 4.27 -6.92
N THR A 268 -13.98 4.02 -8.20
CA THR A 268 -14.86 4.88 -9.01
C THR A 268 -16.26 4.96 -8.41
N GLU A 269 -16.88 3.82 -8.05
CA GLU A 269 -18.21 3.79 -7.42
C GLU A 269 -18.23 4.54 -6.09
N LYS A 270 -17.21 4.35 -5.24
CA LYS A 270 -17.11 5.02 -3.94
C LYS A 270 -16.86 6.53 -4.10
N LEU A 271 -16.03 6.94 -5.04
CA LEU A 271 -15.82 8.36 -5.36
C LEU A 271 -17.09 9.01 -5.91
N GLN A 272 -17.82 8.32 -6.79
CA GLN A 272 -19.09 8.79 -7.34
C GLN A 272 -20.13 9.01 -6.24
N ALA A 273 -20.31 8.04 -5.34
CA ALA A 273 -21.21 8.18 -4.20
C ALA A 273 -20.83 9.37 -3.28
N LYS A 274 -19.52 9.64 -3.13
CA LYS A 274 -19.05 10.82 -2.38
C LYS A 274 -19.29 12.11 -3.16
N ALA A 275 -19.12 12.13 -4.47
CA ALA A 275 -19.44 13.29 -5.31
C ALA A 275 -20.93 13.63 -5.25
N GLU A 276 -21.82 12.63 -5.20
CA GLU A 276 -23.26 12.83 -5.03
C GLU A 276 -23.61 13.47 -3.68
N THR A 277 -22.88 13.14 -2.59
CA THR A 277 -23.07 13.83 -1.31
C THR A 277 -22.68 15.31 -1.38
N VAL A 278 -21.67 15.65 -2.20
CA VAL A 278 -21.24 17.04 -2.44
C VAL A 278 -22.21 17.75 -3.39
N ALA A 279 -22.86 17.04 -4.31
CA ALA A 279 -23.84 17.62 -5.23
C ALA A 279 -25.07 18.21 -4.50
N VAL A 280 -25.45 17.65 -3.35
CA VAL A 280 -26.53 18.19 -2.49
C VAL A 280 -26.22 19.62 -2.01
N GLU A 281 -24.95 20.02 -1.99
CA GLU A 281 -24.54 21.37 -1.60
C GLU A 281 -24.92 22.44 -2.65
N GLY A 282 -25.28 22.05 -3.89
CA GLY A 282 -25.80 22.95 -4.92
C GLY A 282 -24.78 23.52 -5.91
N TRP A 283 -23.57 22.97 -5.95
CA TRP A 283 -22.51 23.38 -6.89
C TRP A 283 -22.97 23.27 -8.35
N LYS A 284 -22.49 24.15 -9.24
CA LYS A 284 -22.81 24.10 -10.67
C LYS A 284 -22.24 22.85 -11.34
N TRP A 285 -21.00 22.49 -11.00
CA TRP A 285 -20.32 21.32 -11.53
C TRP A 285 -19.47 20.65 -10.46
N ILE A 286 -19.27 19.34 -10.59
CA ILE A 286 -18.34 18.57 -9.77
C ILE A 286 -17.43 17.77 -10.69
N GLU A 287 -16.12 17.90 -10.51
CA GLU A 287 -15.14 17.11 -11.25
C GLU A 287 -14.52 16.04 -10.36
N VAL A 288 -14.70 14.78 -10.74
CA VAL A 288 -14.18 13.62 -9.99
C VAL A 288 -12.97 13.05 -10.73
N ALA A 289 -11.83 13.05 -10.05
CA ALA A 289 -10.58 12.52 -10.58
C ALA A 289 -9.81 11.75 -9.50
N LEU A 290 -9.09 10.69 -9.90
CA LEU A 290 -8.18 9.98 -8.98
C LEU A 290 -6.94 10.80 -8.63
N ASP A 291 -6.46 11.61 -9.58
CA ASP A 291 -5.32 12.50 -9.44
C ASP A 291 -5.64 13.83 -10.12
N LEU A 292 -5.43 14.93 -9.39
CA LEU A 292 -5.49 16.27 -9.97
C LEU A 292 -4.10 16.67 -10.48
N PRO A 293 -3.94 17.01 -11.77
CA PRO A 293 -2.66 17.45 -12.31
C PRO A 293 -2.21 18.77 -11.67
N TYR A 294 -0.89 19.04 -11.71
CA TYR A 294 -0.37 20.31 -11.25
C TYR A 294 -1.04 21.46 -12.01
N GLY A 295 -1.64 22.38 -11.26
CA GLY A 295 -2.31 23.50 -11.86
C GLY A 295 -3.74 23.24 -12.36
N TYR A 296 -4.42 22.22 -11.83
CA TYR A 296 -5.84 21.95 -12.09
C TYR A 296 -6.75 23.18 -11.86
N SER A 297 -6.33 24.13 -11.01
CA SER A 297 -7.03 25.36 -10.73
C SER A 297 -6.63 26.56 -11.61
N HIS A 298 -5.70 26.40 -12.56
CA HIS A 298 -5.30 27.51 -13.43
C HIS A 298 -6.47 27.96 -14.30
N GLY A 299 -6.72 29.28 -14.30
CA GLY A 299 -7.84 29.88 -15.02
C GLY A 299 -9.19 29.79 -14.29
N LEU A 300 -9.24 29.21 -13.09
CA LEU A 300 -10.43 29.20 -12.25
C LEU A 300 -10.31 30.27 -11.16
N ARG A 301 -11.39 31.01 -10.89
CA ARG A 301 -11.45 31.94 -9.75
C ARG A 301 -11.87 31.17 -8.51
N SER A 302 -11.04 31.22 -7.46
CA SER A 302 -11.39 30.66 -6.15
C SER A 302 -12.31 31.62 -5.39
N LEU A 303 -13.39 31.09 -4.83
CA LEU A 303 -14.21 31.80 -3.86
C LEU A 303 -13.48 31.84 -2.51
N SER A 304 -13.66 32.93 -1.79
CA SER A 304 -13.23 33.03 -0.39
C SER A 304 -14.41 32.65 0.48
N GLY A 305 -14.34 31.50 1.15
CA GLY A 305 -15.34 31.11 2.15
C GLY A 305 -14.86 31.44 3.57
N ASP A 306 -15.81 31.61 4.48
CA ASP A 306 -15.53 31.81 5.90
C ASP A 306 -15.55 30.45 6.64
N PRO A 307 -14.57 30.14 7.50
CA PRO A 307 -14.59 28.90 8.28
C PRO A 307 -15.84 28.80 9.15
N ALA A 308 -16.53 27.65 9.11
CA ALA A 308 -17.69 27.42 9.96
C ALA A 308 -17.33 27.57 11.46
N PRO A 309 -18.17 28.25 12.26
CA PRO A 309 -17.88 28.45 13.69
C PRO A 309 -17.77 27.11 14.42
N MET A 310 -16.85 27.04 15.38
CA MET A 310 -16.69 25.88 16.25
C MET A 310 -17.88 25.78 17.19
N THR A 311 -18.50 24.60 17.28
CA THR A 311 -19.56 24.38 18.27
C THR A 311 -18.97 24.19 19.67
N ASP A 312 -19.77 24.44 20.71
CA ASP A 312 -19.33 24.30 22.11
C ASP A 312 -18.88 22.85 22.44
N ASP A 313 -19.54 21.85 21.85
CA ASP A 313 -19.22 20.43 22.02
C ASP A 313 -17.88 20.06 21.34
N GLU A 314 -17.63 20.56 20.13
CA GLU A 314 -16.35 20.38 19.43
C GLU A 314 -15.22 21.10 20.18
N GLY A 315 -15.49 22.29 20.73
CA GLY A 315 -14.56 23.03 21.59
C GLY A 315 -14.16 22.27 22.83
N ALA A 316 -15.14 21.64 23.51
CA ALA A 316 -14.87 20.80 24.67
C ALA A 316 -14.08 19.53 24.30
N ALA A 317 -14.38 18.91 23.15
CA ALA A 317 -13.64 17.75 22.66
C ALA A 317 -12.19 18.08 22.31
N HIS A 318 -11.94 19.19 21.60
CA HIS A 318 -10.59 19.66 21.29
C HIS A 318 -9.80 20.02 22.55
N ALA A 319 -10.41 20.74 23.49
CA ALA A 319 -9.77 21.07 24.77
C ALA A 319 -9.37 19.82 25.57
N LYS A 320 -10.18 18.75 25.51
CA LYS A 320 -9.86 17.47 26.13
C LYS A 320 -8.67 16.78 25.45
N LEU A 321 -8.64 16.74 24.13
CA LEU A 321 -7.52 16.16 23.35
C LEU A 321 -6.22 16.92 23.61
N LEU A 322 -6.28 18.25 23.60
CA LEU A 322 -5.13 19.12 23.89
C LEU A 322 -4.62 18.93 25.33
N ALA A 323 -5.51 18.72 26.30
CA ALA A 323 -5.11 18.45 27.68
C ALA A 323 -4.40 17.09 27.82
N GLU A 324 -4.87 16.06 27.11
CA GLU A 324 -4.22 14.74 27.06
C GLU A 324 -2.86 14.82 26.37
N TYR A 325 -2.77 15.51 25.23
CA TYR A 325 -1.52 15.74 24.50
C TYR A 325 -0.47 16.42 25.39
N ARG A 326 -0.84 17.53 26.04
CA ARG A 326 0.07 18.28 26.94
C ARG A 326 0.51 17.47 28.15
N ALA A 327 -0.37 16.65 28.72
CA ALA A 327 -0.02 15.79 29.84
C ALA A 327 1.03 14.74 29.44
N LEU A 328 0.88 14.13 28.26
CA LEU A 328 1.86 13.19 27.72
C LEU A 328 3.18 13.87 27.36
N GLU A 329 3.13 15.06 26.75
CA GLU A 329 4.33 15.85 26.45
C GLU A 329 5.10 16.22 27.73
N GLU A 330 4.40 16.64 28.80
CA GLU A 330 5.02 17.03 30.08
C GLU A 330 5.57 15.83 30.86
N GLU A 331 4.90 14.68 30.84
CA GLU A 331 5.37 13.45 31.49
C GLU A 331 6.68 12.92 30.88
N TYR A 332 6.84 13.08 29.57
CA TYR A 332 8.01 12.63 28.83
C TYR A 332 9.01 13.76 28.52
N ALA A 333 8.76 14.98 29.02
CA ALA A 333 9.66 16.10 28.86
C ALA A 333 11.02 15.83 29.54
N GLY A 334 12.09 15.82 28.75
CA GLY A 334 13.46 15.63 29.24
C GLY A 334 13.91 14.17 29.41
N GLN A 335 13.14 13.20 28.91
CA GLN A 335 13.61 11.82 28.74
C GLN A 335 14.38 11.70 27.42
N ASP A 336 15.48 10.94 27.41
CA ASP A 336 16.33 10.76 26.22
C ASP A 336 15.67 9.85 25.16
N GLU A 337 14.62 9.09 25.50
CA GLU A 337 13.92 8.18 24.61
C GLU A 337 12.43 8.12 24.97
N ILE A 338 11.56 8.44 24.00
CA ILE A 338 10.10 8.32 24.13
C ILE A 338 9.72 6.90 23.69
N PRO A 339 8.99 6.12 24.50
CA PRO A 339 8.52 4.81 24.08
C PRO A 339 7.64 4.89 22.82
N ASP A 340 7.84 3.99 21.85
CA ASP A 340 7.11 3.98 20.57
C ASP A 340 5.58 4.06 20.71
N GLY A 341 5.03 3.48 21.79
CA GLY A 341 3.59 3.53 22.07
C GLY A 341 3.07 4.93 22.43
N ILE A 342 3.92 5.79 23.03
CA ILE A 342 3.59 7.17 23.37
C ILE A 342 3.73 8.07 22.15
N ASP A 343 4.79 7.88 21.36
CA ASP A 343 4.96 8.57 20.07
C ASP A 343 3.75 8.33 19.14
N THR A 344 3.32 7.07 19.03
CA THR A 344 2.11 6.69 18.29
C THR A 344 0.86 7.39 18.85
N ARG A 345 0.74 7.49 20.18
CA ARG A 345 -0.41 8.13 20.83
C ARG A 345 -0.46 9.64 20.57
N LEU A 346 0.69 10.32 20.62
CA LEU A 346 0.81 11.74 20.30
C LEU A 346 0.40 12.02 18.85
N GLY A 347 0.89 11.22 17.89
CA GLY A 347 0.49 11.37 16.49
C GLY A 347 -1.00 11.15 16.23
N VAL A 348 -1.64 10.22 16.97
CA VAL A 348 -3.10 10.04 16.92
C VAL A 348 -3.83 11.27 17.47
N LEU A 349 -3.37 11.84 18.59
CA LEU A 349 -3.99 13.03 19.19
C LEU A 349 -3.88 14.26 18.29
N GLU A 350 -2.72 14.49 17.68
CA GLU A 350 -2.52 15.56 16.69
C GLU A 350 -3.49 15.42 15.50
N THR A 351 -3.60 14.21 14.96
CA THR A 351 -4.51 13.92 13.83
C THR A 351 -5.97 14.17 14.20
N GLU A 352 -6.40 13.81 15.42
CA GLU A 352 -7.77 14.06 15.89
C GLU A 352 -8.02 15.55 16.14
N MET A 353 -7.03 16.30 16.63
CA MET A 353 -7.12 17.76 16.79
C MET A 353 -7.21 18.48 15.44
N GLU A 354 -6.37 18.10 14.47
CA GLU A 354 -6.37 18.67 13.12
C GLU A 354 -7.71 18.48 12.41
N LYS A 355 -8.39 17.33 12.61
CA LYS A 355 -9.75 17.10 12.09
C LYS A 355 -10.79 18.07 12.63
N ILE A 356 -10.66 18.48 13.90
CA ILE A 356 -11.58 19.45 14.52
C ILE A 356 -11.26 20.88 14.05
N GLU A 357 -9.98 21.20 13.90
CA GLU A 357 -9.49 22.51 13.44
C GLU A 357 -9.74 22.76 11.95
N THR A 358 -9.72 21.72 11.13
CA THR A 358 -10.02 21.79 9.69
C THR A 358 -11.53 21.97 9.48
N ARG A 359 -11.99 23.23 9.47
CA ARG A 359 -13.42 23.57 9.32
C ARG A 359 -13.85 23.62 7.85
N PRO A 360 -15.08 23.19 7.53
CA PRO A 360 -15.66 23.45 6.22
C PRO A 360 -15.81 24.96 6.02
N LEU A 361 -15.44 25.44 4.83
CA LEU A 361 -15.68 26.82 4.43
C LEU A 361 -17.15 26.99 4.04
N ILE A 362 -17.78 28.02 4.58
CA ILE A 362 -19.13 28.45 4.22
C ILE A 362 -18.99 29.45 3.08
N PHE A 363 -19.69 29.19 1.99
CA PHE A 363 -19.73 30.05 0.81
C PHE A 363 -21.10 30.73 0.69
N ASP A 364 -21.14 31.87 0.00
CA ASP A 364 -22.40 32.55 -0.29
C ASP A 364 -23.26 31.67 -1.22
N ALA A 365 -24.55 31.53 -0.90
CA ALA A 365 -25.49 30.68 -1.63
C ALA A 365 -25.65 31.12 -3.10
N GLU A 366 -25.50 32.41 -3.40
CA GLU A 366 -25.52 32.92 -4.78
C GLU A 366 -24.27 32.54 -5.57
N GLU A 367 -23.12 32.36 -4.91
CA GLU A 367 -21.87 31.98 -5.54
C GLU A 367 -21.74 30.45 -5.72
N ILE A 368 -22.35 29.65 -4.84
CA ILE A 368 -22.38 28.18 -4.92
C ILE A 368 -22.97 27.72 -6.27
N GLY A 369 -24.06 28.35 -6.73
CA GLY A 369 -24.71 28.01 -8.01
C GLY A 369 -23.89 28.35 -9.26
N ARG A 370 -22.72 29.01 -9.12
CA ARG A 370 -21.81 29.39 -10.21
C ARG A 370 -20.44 28.72 -10.10
N ALA A 371 -20.07 28.28 -8.91
CA ALA A 371 -18.84 27.58 -8.64
C ALA A 371 -19.01 26.06 -8.73
N GLY A 372 -17.89 25.36 -8.82
CA GLY A 372 -17.83 23.91 -8.75
C GLY A 372 -16.84 23.42 -7.71
N ALA A 373 -16.78 22.10 -7.60
CA ALA A 373 -15.91 21.40 -6.67
C ALA A 373 -15.12 20.28 -7.37
N PHE A 374 -13.89 20.05 -6.92
CA PHE A 374 -13.10 18.87 -7.29
C PHE A 374 -13.18 17.83 -6.18
N VAL A 375 -13.38 16.58 -6.54
CA VAL A 375 -13.35 15.44 -5.61
C VAL A 375 -12.21 14.52 -6.05
N THR A 376 -11.24 14.32 -5.16
CA THR A 376 -10.05 13.50 -5.40
C THR A 376 -9.64 12.70 -4.18
N LEU A 377 -8.68 11.80 -4.37
CA LEU A 377 -7.95 11.16 -3.28
C LEU A 377 -6.67 11.93 -2.99
N ASP A 378 -6.32 12.05 -1.71
CA ASP A 378 -5.02 12.56 -1.29
C ASP A 378 -3.92 11.48 -1.42
N ARG A 379 -2.70 11.82 -1.00
CA ARG A 379 -1.54 10.91 -1.03
C ARG A 379 -1.66 9.71 -0.07
N TYR A 380 -2.57 9.77 0.89
CA TYR A 380 -2.78 8.74 1.89
C TYR A 380 -4.04 7.90 1.62
N GLY A 381 -4.83 8.24 0.60
CA GLY A 381 -6.08 7.58 0.26
C GLY A 381 -7.30 8.13 0.99
N ALA A 382 -7.19 9.29 1.66
CA ALA A 382 -8.33 10.00 2.19
C ALA A 382 -9.04 10.82 1.10
N LEU A 383 -10.35 11.01 1.27
CA LEU A 383 -11.14 11.84 0.37
C LEU A 383 -10.78 13.32 0.56
N ALA A 384 -10.36 13.98 -0.51
CA ALA A 384 -10.12 15.42 -0.54
C ALA A 384 -11.15 16.09 -1.47
N VAL A 385 -11.83 17.12 -0.96
CA VAL A 385 -12.82 17.88 -1.73
C VAL A 385 -12.45 19.35 -1.72
N TYR A 386 -12.12 19.88 -2.90
CA TYR A 386 -11.77 21.30 -3.08
C TYR A 386 -12.97 22.04 -3.65
N ARG A 387 -13.56 22.94 -2.87
CA ARG A 387 -14.80 23.68 -3.20
C ARG A 387 -14.52 25.10 -3.64
N GLY A 388 -15.46 25.70 -4.36
CA GLY A 388 -15.47 27.13 -4.64
C GLY A 388 -14.64 27.55 -5.86
N TYR A 389 -14.68 26.79 -6.96
CA TYR A 389 -13.98 27.17 -8.20
C TYR A 389 -14.95 27.62 -9.28
N VAL A 390 -14.86 28.87 -9.73
CA VAL A 390 -15.68 29.42 -10.81
C VAL A 390 -14.92 29.31 -12.13
N ARG A 391 -15.55 28.76 -13.17
CA ARG A 391 -14.98 28.72 -14.53
C ARG A 391 -15.14 30.09 -15.20
N PRO A 392 -14.25 30.48 -16.14
CA PRO A 392 -14.36 31.75 -16.86
C PRO A 392 -15.71 31.95 -17.58
N GLU A 393 -16.31 30.87 -18.07
CA GLU A 393 -17.62 30.85 -18.72
C GLU A 393 -18.79 31.09 -17.76
N ASP A 394 -18.56 30.99 -16.45
CA ASP A 394 -19.57 31.11 -15.39
C ASP A 394 -19.50 32.45 -14.65
N GLU A 395 -18.65 33.38 -15.11
CA GLU A 395 -18.53 34.73 -14.53
C GLU A 395 -19.71 35.64 -14.95
N PRO A 396 -20.19 36.52 -14.05
CA PRO A 396 -21.24 37.46 -14.39
C PRO A 396 -20.75 38.46 -15.44
N VAL A 397 -21.47 38.57 -16.55
CA VAL A 397 -21.27 39.65 -17.53
C VAL A 397 -21.84 40.93 -16.93
N ASP A 398 -20.99 41.90 -16.60
CA ASP A 398 -21.43 43.21 -16.10
C ASP A 398 -22.18 43.99 -17.21
N VAL A 399 -23.50 44.07 -17.10
CA VAL A 399 -24.36 44.89 -17.97
C VAL A 399 -24.57 46.28 -17.36
N THR A 400 -23.50 47.01 -17.02
CA THR A 400 -23.63 48.38 -16.45
C THR A 400 -22.48 49.30 -16.86
N ALA A 401 -22.42 49.70 -18.14
CA ALA A 401 -21.62 50.87 -18.52
C ALA A 401 -22.02 51.52 -19.86
N VAL A 402 -23.26 52.00 -20.03
CA VAL A 402 -23.51 53.18 -20.89
C VAL A 402 -24.67 54.03 -20.36
N GLN A 403 -24.43 54.81 -19.32
CA GLN A 403 -25.16 56.06 -19.09
C GLN A 403 -24.15 57.11 -18.62
N ASP A 404 -23.72 58.00 -19.52
CA ASP A 404 -23.73 59.44 -19.27
C ASP A 404 -23.32 60.27 -20.50
N GLY A 405 -24.10 61.31 -20.78
CA GLY A 405 -23.78 62.36 -21.75
C GLY A 405 -24.99 63.02 -22.43
N ALA A 406 -25.75 63.85 -21.70
CA ALA A 406 -26.70 64.85 -22.25
C ALA A 406 -25.98 65.80 -23.25
N ASP A 407 -26.59 66.38 -24.31
CA ASP A 407 -27.80 67.22 -24.41
C ASP A 407 -27.99 67.64 -25.92
N PRO A 408 -28.99 68.43 -26.40
CA PRO A 408 -30.46 68.34 -26.38
C PRO A 408 -31.14 68.54 -27.79
N ALA A 409 -32.48 68.46 -27.83
CA ALA A 409 -33.44 68.80 -28.92
C ALA A 409 -33.56 67.75 -30.05
N VAL A 410 -34.74 67.22 -30.40
CA VAL A 410 -35.96 67.90 -30.89
C VAL A 410 -37.22 67.10 -30.51
N ALA A 411 -38.32 67.84 -30.35
CA ALA A 411 -39.65 67.47 -29.91
C ALA A 411 -40.37 66.32 -30.65
N GLY A 412 -41.16 65.54 -29.88
CA GLY A 412 -42.62 65.50 -30.06
C GLY A 412 -43.25 64.20 -30.58
N GLN A 413 -44.22 63.70 -29.79
CA GLN A 413 -45.27 62.69 -30.07
C GLN A 413 -44.77 61.24 -30.18
N GLY A 414 -45.08 60.30 -29.28
CA GLY A 414 -46.26 60.12 -28.43
C GLY A 414 -47.09 58.99 -29.04
N ASP A 415 -46.99 57.78 -28.48
CA ASP A 415 -48.15 56.88 -28.38
C ASP A 415 -47.92 55.74 -27.40
N ASP A 416 -49.05 55.20 -26.96
CA ASP A 416 -49.32 54.53 -25.70
C ASP A 416 -48.61 53.20 -25.40
N ARG A 417 -48.53 53.02 -24.07
CA ARG A 417 -48.41 51.77 -23.32
C ARG A 417 -49.23 50.63 -23.92
N ASP A 418 -48.62 49.45 -24.02
CA ASP A 418 -49.31 48.24 -23.58
C ASP A 418 -48.38 47.42 -22.65
N LEU A 419 -48.93 47.10 -21.49
CA LEU A 419 -48.31 46.39 -20.38
C LEU A 419 -49.06 45.06 -20.26
N THR A 420 -48.44 43.93 -20.57
CA THR A 420 -48.91 42.63 -20.09
C THR A 420 -47.77 41.62 -20.02
N ASP A 421 -47.65 41.03 -18.83
CA ASP A 421 -47.15 39.69 -18.49
C ASP A 421 -45.68 39.34 -18.83
N GLY A 422 -44.94 38.64 -17.99
CA GLY A 422 -45.33 37.91 -16.79
C GLY A 422 -44.09 37.56 -15.99
N TYR A 423 -44.30 37.42 -14.69
CA TYR A 423 -43.40 36.70 -13.81
C TYR A 423 -43.24 35.29 -14.35
N ASP A 424 -42.01 34.83 -14.60
CA ASP A 424 -41.74 33.41 -14.52
C ASP A 424 -40.41 33.10 -13.81
N SER A 425 -40.54 32.04 -13.02
CA SER A 425 -39.72 31.65 -11.89
C SER A 425 -38.43 30.94 -12.33
N ALA A 426 -37.32 31.25 -11.64
CA ALA A 426 -36.05 30.55 -11.82
C ALA A 426 -36.15 29.08 -11.39
N ALA A 427 -36.18 28.17 -12.36
CA ALA A 427 -36.03 26.74 -12.14
C ALA A 427 -34.53 26.39 -12.01
N HIS A 428 -34.20 25.64 -10.95
CA HIS A 428 -32.84 25.14 -10.67
C HIS A 428 -32.37 24.16 -11.76
N ALA A 429 -31.32 24.50 -12.50
CA ALA A 429 -30.57 23.55 -13.32
C ALA A 429 -29.70 22.66 -12.40
N GLY A 430 -29.78 21.34 -12.55
CA GLY A 430 -29.07 20.38 -11.71
C GLY A 430 -27.55 20.39 -11.89
N THR A 431 -26.81 20.10 -10.82
CA THR A 431 -25.34 19.97 -10.79
C THR A 431 -24.82 18.95 -11.81
N VAL A 432 -23.86 19.33 -12.65
CA VAL A 432 -23.23 18.44 -13.63
C VAL A 432 -21.99 17.76 -13.03
N ILE A 433 -22.00 16.43 -12.90
CA ILE A 433 -20.84 15.65 -12.42
C ILE A 433 -20.04 15.15 -13.64
N MET A 434 -18.76 15.51 -13.71
CA MET A 434 -17.83 15.17 -14.79
C MET A 434 -16.76 14.21 -14.28
N SER A 435 -16.43 13.18 -15.07
CA SER A 435 -15.26 12.33 -14.84
C SER A 435 -14.43 12.25 -16.12
N GLY A 436 -13.16 12.63 -16.06
CA GLY A 436 -12.24 12.58 -17.21
C GLY A 436 -12.67 13.43 -18.42
N GLY A 437 -13.46 14.49 -18.22
CA GLY A 437 -13.91 15.39 -19.29
C GLY A 437 -15.18 14.97 -20.03
N GLN A 438 -15.87 13.91 -19.59
CA GLN A 438 -17.13 13.46 -20.21
C GLN A 438 -18.33 13.70 -19.28
N PRO A 439 -19.41 14.34 -19.78
CA PRO A 439 -20.64 14.52 -19.02
C PRO A 439 -21.39 13.20 -18.95
N ILE A 440 -21.78 12.81 -17.73
CA ILE A 440 -22.64 11.66 -17.51
C ILE A 440 -24.09 12.19 -17.48
N GLY A 441 -24.73 12.20 -18.65
CA GLY A 441 -26.16 12.46 -18.85
C GLY A 441 -26.57 13.93 -19.05
N GLY A 442 -27.12 14.27 -20.22
CA GLY A 442 -27.83 15.53 -20.48
C GLY A 442 -27.85 15.94 -21.97
N ASP A 443 -29.03 15.89 -22.60
CA ASP A 443 -29.31 16.36 -23.98
C ASP A 443 -29.44 17.89 -24.05
N LEU A 444 -28.97 18.48 -25.16
CA LEU A 444 -29.09 19.90 -25.53
C LEU A 444 -30.39 20.17 -26.32
N PRO A 445 -30.98 21.37 -26.22
CA PRO A 445 -31.69 21.95 -27.35
C PRO A 445 -31.19 23.34 -27.76
N GLU A 446 -31.56 23.66 -28.99
CA GLU A 446 -31.03 24.67 -29.92
C GLU A 446 -31.60 26.09 -29.73
N ASP A 447 -30.93 27.01 -30.42
CA ASP A 447 -31.09 28.45 -30.60
C ASP A 447 -32.51 28.98 -30.87
N GLU A 448 -32.80 30.20 -30.39
CA GLU A 448 -33.63 31.17 -31.10
C GLU A 448 -33.05 32.60 -30.99
N ASP A 449 -33.00 33.28 -32.14
CA ASP A 449 -32.49 34.63 -32.42
C ASP A 449 -33.67 35.61 -32.52
N ASP A 450 -33.58 36.79 -31.88
CA ASP A 450 -34.58 37.85 -32.03
C ASP A 450 -33.96 39.27 -32.14
N GLY A 451 -34.00 39.83 -33.36
CA GLY A 451 -34.71 41.11 -33.56
C GLY A 451 -34.01 42.48 -33.37
N ALA A 452 -32.69 42.65 -33.52
CA ALA A 452 -32.05 43.99 -33.41
C ALA A 452 -31.71 44.68 -34.75
N LEU A 453 -31.87 46.02 -34.77
CA LEU A 453 -31.69 46.97 -35.88
C LEU A 453 -30.52 46.66 -36.86
N LYS A 454 -30.77 46.78 -38.17
CA LYS A 454 -29.83 46.42 -39.25
C LYS A 454 -28.43 47.06 -39.06
N PRO A 455 -27.37 46.27 -38.81
CA PRO A 455 -26.01 46.78 -38.64
C PRO A 455 -25.44 47.32 -39.97
N LEU A 456 -24.48 48.24 -39.86
CA LEU A 456 -23.66 48.69 -41.00
C LEU A 456 -23.11 47.46 -41.75
N PRO A 457 -22.98 47.50 -43.10
CA PRO A 457 -22.43 46.38 -43.85
C PRO A 457 -21.07 45.97 -43.29
N GLU A 458 -20.90 44.69 -42.96
CA GLU A 458 -19.70 44.14 -42.31
C GLU A 458 -18.41 44.52 -43.05
N ARG A 459 -18.48 44.55 -44.38
CA ARG A 459 -17.39 45.01 -45.24
C ARG A 459 -16.99 46.46 -44.98
N LEU A 460 -17.97 47.36 -44.82
CA LEU A 460 -17.71 48.78 -44.55
C LEU A 460 -17.12 48.96 -43.15
N VAL A 461 -17.60 48.18 -42.17
CA VAL A 461 -17.05 48.17 -40.81
C VAL A 461 -15.59 47.68 -40.82
N MET A 462 -15.28 46.62 -41.56
CA MET A 462 -13.90 46.11 -41.72
C MET A 462 -12.99 47.14 -42.40
N GLU A 463 -13.43 47.76 -43.49
CA GLU A 463 -12.64 48.76 -44.24
C GLU A 463 -12.35 50.00 -43.38
N LEU A 464 -13.35 50.51 -42.66
CA LEU A 464 -13.17 51.64 -41.73
C LEU A 464 -12.31 51.27 -40.51
N THR A 465 -12.46 50.04 -40.00
CA THR A 465 -11.64 49.52 -38.89
C THR A 465 -10.17 49.39 -39.30
N ALA A 466 -9.89 48.93 -40.52
CA ALA A 466 -8.54 48.85 -41.05
C ALA A 466 -7.89 50.23 -41.18
N HIS A 467 -8.60 51.22 -41.72
CA HIS A 467 -8.11 52.60 -41.82
C HIS A 467 -7.87 53.23 -40.46
N ARG A 468 -8.79 53.06 -39.50
CA ARG A 468 -8.63 53.53 -38.12
C ARG A 468 -7.41 52.90 -37.46
N THR A 469 -7.21 51.59 -37.65
CA THR A 469 -6.09 50.85 -37.06
C THR A 469 -4.74 51.32 -37.62
N LEU A 470 -4.65 51.57 -38.93
CA LEU A 470 -3.43 52.08 -39.56
C LEU A 470 -3.09 53.50 -39.09
N ALA A 471 -4.10 54.38 -38.99
CA ALA A 471 -3.91 55.75 -38.50
C ALA A 471 -3.46 55.78 -37.02
N LEU A 472 -4.00 54.88 -36.18
CA LEU A 472 -3.58 54.74 -34.79
C LEU A 472 -2.13 54.24 -34.66
N ARG A 473 -1.70 53.28 -35.51
CA ARG A 473 -0.32 52.80 -35.53
C ARG A 473 0.67 53.91 -35.88
N GLU A 474 0.32 54.76 -36.84
CA GLU A 474 1.13 55.91 -37.26
C GLU A 474 1.25 56.96 -36.14
N ALA A 475 0.12 57.31 -35.52
CA ALA A 475 0.06 58.26 -34.41
C ALA A 475 0.87 57.78 -33.18
N ILE A 476 0.76 56.50 -32.82
CA ILE A 476 1.53 55.90 -31.72
C ILE A 476 3.03 55.83 -32.07
N GLY A 477 3.37 55.47 -33.31
CA GLY A 477 4.77 55.39 -33.76
C GLY A 477 5.52 56.73 -33.74
N ARG A 478 4.81 57.86 -33.87
CA ARG A 478 5.40 59.21 -33.76
C ARG A 478 5.62 59.69 -32.33
N SER A 479 5.08 59.00 -31.33
CA SER A 479 5.07 59.45 -29.93
C SER A 479 5.55 58.34 -28.99
N PRO A 480 6.87 58.19 -28.79
CA PRO A 480 7.45 57.11 -27.99
C PRO A 480 6.99 57.14 -26.52
N ASP A 481 6.73 58.31 -25.95
CA ASP A 481 6.23 58.45 -24.58
C ASP A 481 4.81 57.88 -24.45
N VAL A 482 3.94 58.13 -25.44
CA VAL A 482 2.58 57.58 -25.49
C VAL A 482 2.61 56.06 -25.70
N ALA A 483 3.51 55.56 -26.54
CA ALA A 483 3.72 54.13 -26.73
C ALA A 483 4.15 53.42 -25.44
N LEU A 484 5.06 54.04 -24.66
CA LEU A 484 5.52 53.49 -23.38
C LEU A 484 4.40 53.50 -22.33
N ILE A 485 3.59 54.57 -22.28
CA ILE A 485 2.42 54.64 -21.39
C ILE A 485 1.39 53.58 -21.75
N LEU A 486 1.12 53.36 -23.04
CA LEU A 486 0.21 52.31 -23.51
C LEU A 486 0.73 50.90 -23.20
N LEU A 487 2.05 50.68 -23.31
CA LEU A 487 2.68 49.42 -22.92
C LEU A 487 2.58 49.19 -21.41
N LEU A 488 2.87 50.20 -20.59
CA LEU A 488 2.72 50.12 -19.14
C LEU A 488 1.25 49.87 -18.75
N LEU A 489 0.31 50.56 -19.38
CA LEU A 489 -1.12 50.36 -19.17
C LEU A 489 -1.53 48.92 -19.51
N LYS A 490 -1.02 48.35 -20.62
CA LYS A 490 -1.27 46.96 -20.99
C LYS A 490 -0.68 45.99 -19.96
N LEU A 491 0.58 46.17 -19.56
CA LEU A 491 1.22 45.34 -18.54
C LEU A 491 0.49 45.42 -17.19
N VAL A 492 0.10 46.61 -16.75
CA VAL A 492 -0.64 46.79 -15.49
C VAL A 492 -2.03 46.18 -15.60
N THR A 493 -2.68 46.24 -16.76
CA THR A 493 -3.98 45.61 -16.98
C THR A 493 -3.83 44.10 -17.01
N ASP A 494 -2.84 43.54 -17.71
CA ASP A 494 -2.58 42.09 -17.72
C ASP A 494 -2.15 41.53 -16.37
N THR A 495 -1.49 42.34 -15.54
CA THR A 495 -1.01 41.93 -14.22
C THR A 495 -2.05 42.12 -13.13
N PHE A 496 -2.94 43.11 -13.24
CA PHE A 496 -3.86 43.51 -12.16
C PHE A 496 -5.34 43.57 -12.56
N ARG A 497 -5.72 43.28 -13.81
CA ARG A 497 -7.11 43.19 -14.28
C ARG A 497 -7.30 41.91 -15.08
N THR A 498 -8.01 40.96 -14.49
CA THR A 498 -8.19 39.60 -14.99
C THR A 498 -9.26 39.49 -16.08
N SER A 499 -9.29 40.43 -17.04
CA SER A 499 -10.13 40.28 -18.23
C SER A 499 -9.30 40.49 -19.48
N SER A 500 -9.20 39.43 -20.29
CA SER A 500 -8.68 39.53 -21.65
C SER A 500 -9.70 40.30 -22.49
N ALA A 501 -9.60 41.64 -22.46
CA ALA A 501 -10.32 42.46 -23.40
C ALA A 501 -9.76 42.20 -24.81
N SER A 502 -10.38 41.26 -25.52
CA SER A 502 -10.32 41.14 -26.97
C SER A 502 -10.80 42.47 -27.56
N GLY A 503 -9.85 43.36 -27.86
CA GLY A 503 -10.14 44.73 -28.32
C GLY A 503 -9.02 45.76 -28.07
N SER A 504 -7.94 45.42 -27.37
CA SER A 504 -6.79 46.34 -27.24
C SER A 504 -6.12 46.60 -28.59
N CYS A 505 -5.90 47.88 -28.92
CA CYS A 505 -5.14 48.31 -30.11
C CYS A 505 -3.63 47.99 -30.05
N LEU A 506 -3.17 47.37 -28.97
CA LEU A 506 -1.79 46.96 -28.71
C LEU A 506 -1.74 45.50 -28.24
N GLU A 507 -0.93 44.68 -28.93
CA GLU A 507 -0.59 43.31 -28.57
C GLU A 507 0.85 43.28 -28.03
N ALA A 508 1.02 42.80 -26.80
CA ALA A 508 2.33 42.58 -26.15
C ALA A 508 2.21 41.33 -25.29
N SER A 509 3.20 40.43 -25.34
CA SER A 509 3.19 39.18 -24.57
C SER A 509 4.48 39.02 -23.77
N VAL A 510 4.36 38.69 -22.48
CA VAL A 510 5.47 38.20 -21.65
C VAL A 510 5.34 36.69 -21.54
N ARG A 511 6.36 35.94 -21.98
CA ARG A 511 6.35 34.48 -21.87
C ARG A 511 6.99 34.08 -20.54
N HIS A 512 6.23 33.41 -19.68
CA HIS A 512 6.77 32.79 -18.47
C HIS A 512 7.68 31.62 -18.87
N VAL A 513 8.88 31.57 -18.29
CA VAL A 513 9.81 30.45 -18.51
C VAL A 513 9.44 29.34 -17.54
N TYR A 514 8.80 28.28 -18.06
CA TYR A 514 8.49 27.08 -17.30
C TYR A 514 9.73 26.18 -17.22
N MET A 515 9.89 25.49 -16.09
CA MET A 515 10.89 24.42 -15.94
C MET A 515 10.17 23.09 -16.20
N PRO A 516 10.38 22.44 -17.36
CA PRO A 516 9.60 21.27 -17.78
C PRO A 516 9.96 19.98 -17.02
N ALA A 517 11.08 19.96 -16.31
CA ALA A 517 11.48 18.85 -15.44
C ALA A 517 11.75 19.42 -14.05
N GLN A 518 11.06 18.89 -13.04
CA GLN A 518 11.15 19.35 -11.66
C GLN A 518 11.12 18.15 -10.72
N ALA A 519 11.83 18.26 -9.60
CA ALA A 519 11.69 17.32 -8.50
C ALA A 519 10.40 17.61 -7.74
N SER A 520 9.72 16.59 -7.24
CA SER A 520 8.39 16.69 -6.61
C SER A 520 8.38 17.53 -5.32
N ASP A 521 9.55 17.73 -4.71
CA ASP A 521 9.81 18.53 -3.51
C ASP A 521 10.14 20.00 -3.80
N LEU A 522 10.32 20.40 -5.07
CA LEU A 522 10.75 21.75 -5.44
C LEU A 522 9.78 22.84 -4.94
N LYS A 523 8.49 22.54 -4.94
CA LYS A 523 7.42 23.42 -4.42
C LYS A 523 7.55 23.73 -2.93
N ASP A 524 8.18 22.82 -2.17
CA ASP A 524 8.31 22.92 -0.71
C ASP A 524 9.64 23.56 -0.28
N SER A 525 10.53 23.83 -1.25
CA SER A 525 11.83 24.44 -1.03
C SER A 525 11.72 25.86 -0.46
N VAL A 526 12.72 26.25 0.33
CA VAL A 526 12.80 27.58 0.94
C VAL A 526 12.76 28.69 -0.13
N VAL A 527 13.37 28.45 -1.29
CA VAL A 527 13.39 29.42 -2.40
C VAL A 527 12.02 29.56 -3.05
N ALA A 528 11.28 28.47 -3.25
CA ALA A 528 9.92 28.52 -3.78
C ALA A 528 8.99 29.31 -2.86
N LYS A 529 9.05 29.04 -1.55
CA LYS A 529 8.26 29.73 -0.52
C LYS A 529 8.56 31.24 -0.47
N LEU A 530 9.83 31.64 -0.52
CA LEU A 530 10.22 33.06 -0.54
C LEU A 530 9.78 33.80 -1.82
N VAL A 531 9.78 33.11 -2.97
CA VAL A 531 9.26 33.68 -4.23
C VAL A 531 7.74 33.86 -4.16
N ASP A 532 7.03 32.87 -3.61
CA ASP A 532 5.58 32.95 -3.43
C ASP A 532 5.19 34.02 -2.41
N GLU A 533 5.89 34.15 -1.29
CA GLU A 533 5.68 35.23 -0.30
C GLU A 533 5.90 36.62 -0.91
N ARG A 534 6.91 36.77 -1.78
CA ARG A 534 7.17 38.03 -2.48
C ARG A 534 6.07 38.39 -3.48
N HIS A 535 5.47 37.40 -4.13
CA HIS A 535 4.41 37.61 -5.12
C HIS A 535 3.00 37.64 -4.51
N ALA A 536 2.82 37.15 -3.27
CA ALA A 536 1.56 37.20 -2.51
C ALA A 536 0.90 38.59 -2.43
N PRO A 537 1.61 39.71 -2.20
CA PRO A 537 1.00 41.05 -2.20
C PRO A 537 0.54 41.52 -3.60
N GLU A 538 1.11 40.99 -4.68
CA GLU A 538 0.68 41.32 -6.05
C GLU A 538 -0.53 40.48 -6.46
N ARG A 539 -0.58 39.20 -6.09
CA ARG A 539 -1.75 38.31 -6.29
C ARG A 539 -2.99 38.82 -5.55
N SER A 540 -2.83 39.37 -4.34
CA SER A 540 -3.93 39.96 -3.56
C SER A 540 -4.39 41.32 -4.05
N ARG A 541 -3.55 42.07 -4.80
CA ARG A 541 -3.94 43.33 -5.46
C ARG A 541 -4.67 43.12 -6.79
N GLY A 542 -4.39 42.04 -7.51
CA GLY A 542 -5.17 41.62 -8.69
C GLY A 542 -6.58 41.15 -8.37
N ALA A 543 -6.85 40.79 -7.10
CA ALA A 543 -8.18 40.37 -6.63
C ALA A 543 -9.10 41.54 -6.19
N ARG A 544 -8.62 42.80 -6.22
CA ARG A 544 -9.42 44.00 -5.90
C ARG A 544 -9.60 44.95 -7.08
N ARG A 545 -9.50 44.46 -8.33
CA ARG A 545 -9.65 45.29 -9.52
C ARG A 545 -10.47 44.65 -10.62
#